data_AF-A0A1S3H9R4-F1
#
_entry.id   AF-A0A1S3H9R4-F1
#
_cell.length_a   1.000
_cell.length_b   1.000
_cell.length_c   1.000
_cell.angle_alpha   90.00
_cell.angle_beta   90.00
_cell.angle_gamma   90.00
#
_symmetry.space_group_name_H-M   'P 1'
#
loop_
_entity.id
_entity.type
_entity.pdbx_description
1 polymer ?
#
loop_
_entity_poly.entity_id
_entity_poly.type
_entity_poly.pdbx_seq_one_letter_code
_entity_poly.pdbx_strand_id
1 'polypeptide(L)'
;MSGSDSESGIDSTPHSAVSTPQRHSKNKKPVSKKNVDFSNPKEELQNEMKVQYKAGSQDSTRAKQNQIYAGVQLSPKVLTQKGEGSPIENKDRIAVFSEENYKTQRNYTATNELPPQEDLSEGKSPLHGAIDTAVTHKPLKAGKQTFRWNLIFNLLFWIIVPMPVWVPFVSQTVAWYLIPAVQAVFVFMWVVVVTLACKNMIVLYMNKNKDFREDYPDYIEIRHLVVISCYKEPVELIARSVQTLADQTEVGRISMLISFEEKTPEVQTKCDKLREIFKDAGFERLILNIHPFGLPNEIPGKCSNVNHGLRQATQVMQEELGAYFDAEKIIVTNSDADTHFHPSYIAALTSKFIKEKTPHGVIFQAPLFYNWGLDGSSFVTRVTGLLRTTLMMGALIPFNINSMSIFSFSLRLCIDGNFGHPAYQMEDIICLIRWMGITRRRLRIPMIPVPVISGPTSGETVELEVAEWARQARRWTIGAAEVFHYYVMKAGRMPFWPAFSWGLCFLSYYGVLLCSGGLYGISAGLSMAFLVKDAPFYINYAMYGLAGLQQLAFLWVFMMDVFGPRLMKVKEHISFVRNFLHFLLTPLVLLGYSLVEFYALHEVAVRGKEVCKHGASKKSALGVVSSTV
;
A
#
# COMPACT_ATOMS: atom_id res chain seq x y z
N MET A 1 -39.78 9.56 55.31
CA MET A 1 -40.91 9.50 54.35
C MET A 1 -40.30 9.06 53.02
N SER A 2 -40.63 7.89 52.43
CA SER A 2 -41.72 6.93 52.72
C SER A 2 -41.45 5.54 52.10
N GLY A 3 -41.81 4.44 52.80
CA GLY A 3 -41.85 3.04 52.33
C GLY A 3 -40.48 2.37 52.07
N SER A 4 -40.08 1.21 52.61
CA SER A 4 -40.76 -0.07 52.95
C SER A 4 -41.35 -0.75 51.70
N ASP A 5 -41.13 -2.05 51.39
CA ASP A 5 -41.12 -3.31 52.19
C ASP A 5 -40.13 -4.34 51.53
N SER A 6 -39.84 -5.57 51.98
CA SER A 6 -39.76 -6.28 53.28
C SER A 6 -39.19 -7.70 53.05
N GLU A 7 -38.40 -8.28 53.98
CA GLU A 7 -38.14 -9.74 54.17
C GLU A 7 -37.50 -10.53 52.97
N SER A 8 -36.77 -11.65 53.08
CA SER A 8 -36.00 -12.38 54.11
C SER A 8 -35.05 -13.37 53.35
N GLY A 9 -34.04 -14.07 53.88
CA GLY A 9 -33.40 -14.12 55.20
C GLY A 9 -32.85 -15.54 55.49
N ILE A 10 -31.71 -15.66 56.20
CA ILE A 10 -31.16 -16.91 56.83
C ILE A 10 -30.58 -17.94 55.79
N ASP A 11 -29.42 -18.63 55.92
CA ASP A 11 -28.46 -18.81 57.03
C ASP A 11 -27.00 -19.14 56.59
N SER A 12 -26.08 -19.11 57.58
CA SER A 12 -24.92 -19.99 57.77
C SER A 12 -23.66 -19.92 56.86
N THR A 13 -22.58 -19.47 57.48
CA THR A 13 -21.14 -19.69 57.19
C THR A 13 -20.65 -21.08 57.68
N PRO A 14 -19.33 -21.39 57.68
CA PRO A 14 -18.36 -21.56 56.59
C PRO A 14 -17.75 -22.99 56.63
N HIS A 15 -16.70 -23.32 55.84
CA HIS A 15 -15.48 -24.01 56.35
C HIS A 15 -14.39 -24.25 55.28
N SER A 16 -13.24 -24.71 55.75
CA SER A 16 -11.87 -24.62 55.20
C SER A 16 -11.25 -25.96 54.74
N ALA A 17 -10.02 -25.87 54.20
CA ALA A 17 -9.03 -26.91 53.86
C ALA A 17 -8.99 -27.30 52.36
N VAL A 18 -7.89 -27.10 51.61
CA VAL A 18 -6.49 -27.57 51.77
C VAL A 18 -6.34 -29.08 51.65
N SER A 19 -5.82 -29.57 50.51
CA SER A 19 -4.74 -30.57 50.46
C SER A 19 -4.25 -30.84 49.03
N THR A 20 -2.93 -31.07 48.91
CA THR A 20 -2.22 -31.52 47.70
C THR A 20 -2.20 -33.05 47.64
N PRO A 21 -1.89 -33.65 46.47
CA PRO A 21 -1.06 -34.85 46.51
C PRO A 21 0.05 -34.94 45.44
N GLN A 22 1.13 -35.65 45.81
CA GLN A 22 2.00 -36.41 44.90
C GLN A 22 1.71 -37.93 45.17
N ARG A 23 2.37 -38.96 44.61
CA ARG A 23 3.63 -39.15 43.86
C ARG A 23 3.52 -40.56 43.22
N HIS A 24 3.94 -40.84 41.99
CA HIS A 24 5.28 -41.31 41.59
C HIS A 24 5.18 -41.87 40.14
N SER A 25 6.02 -41.45 39.17
CA SER A 25 7.31 -42.07 38.76
C SER A 25 7.26 -43.40 37.97
N LYS A 26 7.72 -43.37 36.70
CA LYS A 26 8.73 -44.30 36.14
C LYS A 26 9.44 -43.73 34.88
N ASN A 27 10.68 -44.19 34.64
CA ASN A 27 11.71 -43.53 33.82
C ASN A 27 11.69 -43.82 32.30
N LYS A 28 12.23 -42.87 31.51
CA LYS A 28 13.33 -43.08 30.53
C LYS A 28 13.97 -41.72 30.13
N LYS A 29 15.27 -41.72 29.81
CA LYS A 29 16.16 -40.60 29.42
C LYS A 29 17.15 -41.14 28.34
N PRO A 30 17.99 -40.34 27.65
CA PRO A 30 18.00 -38.88 27.43
C PRO A 30 18.28 -38.46 25.96
N VAL A 31 18.11 -37.17 25.62
CA VAL A 31 19.02 -36.43 24.69
C VAL A 31 19.15 -35.00 25.21
N SER A 32 20.37 -34.47 25.34
CA SER A 32 20.60 -33.09 25.81
C SER A 32 20.59 -32.09 24.65
N LYS A 33 19.73 -31.08 24.70
CA LYS A 33 19.94 -29.82 23.98
C LYS A 33 20.70 -28.86 24.88
N LYS A 34 21.72 -28.18 24.34
CA LYS A 34 22.39 -27.06 25.03
C LYS A 34 21.38 -25.91 25.17
N ASN A 35 21.18 -25.42 26.39
CA ASN A 35 20.67 -24.06 26.57
C ASN A 35 21.87 -23.10 26.41
N VAL A 36 21.69 -22.04 25.62
CA VAL A 36 22.60 -20.90 25.58
C VAL A 36 22.00 -19.81 26.46
N ASP A 37 22.82 -19.26 27.36
CA ASP A 37 22.47 -18.15 28.24
C ASP A 37 22.68 -16.83 27.48
N PHE A 38 21.64 -16.02 27.37
CA PHE A 38 21.64 -14.75 26.60
C PHE A 38 21.84 -13.52 27.48
N SER A 39 22.77 -13.58 28.44
CA SER A 39 23.03 -12.49 29.39
C SER A 39 24.13 -11.49 28.98
N ASN A 40 25.01 -11.78 27.98
CA ASN A 40 26.00 -10.78 27.50
C ASN A 40 26.52 -11.01 26.05
N PRO A 41 25.93 -10.40 25.01
CA PRO A 41 26.32 -10.65 23.61
C PRO A 41 27.65 -10.03 23.13
N LYS A 42 28.38 -9.29 23.97
CA LYS A 42 29.49 -8.43 23.51
C LYS A 42 30.88 -9.06 23.52
N GLU A 43 31.10 -10.17 24.24
CA GLU A 43 32.44 -10.77 24.38
C GLU A 43 32.72 -11.93 23.41
N GLU A 44 31.73 -12.76 23.04
CA GLU A 44 31.96 -13.85 22.07
C GLU A 44 32.30 -13.32 20.67
N LEU A 45 31.61 -12.27 20.21
CA LEU A 45 31.82 -11.69 18.88
C LEU A 45 33.25 -11.14 18.68
N GLN A 46 33.89 -10.64 19.75
CA GLN A 46 35.26 -10.12 19.69
C GLN A 46 36.33 -11.22 19.65
N ASN A 47 36.02 -12.42 20.13
CA ASN A 47 36.95 -13.55 20.12
C ASN A 47 36.93 -14.28 18.77
N GLU A 48 35.77 -14.46 18.13
CA GLU A 48 35.70 -15.06 16.79
C GLU A 48 36.39 -14.16 15.73
N MET A 49 36.19 -12.84 15.81
CA MET A 49 36.85 -11.87 14.91
C MET A 49 38.39 -11.91 14.98
N LYS A 50 38.98 -12.28 16.11
CA LYS A 50 40.46 -12.36 16.27
C LYS A 50 41.08 -13.63 15.68
N VAL A 51 40.29 -14.69 15.47
CA VAL A 51 40.80 -15.96 14.94
C VAL A 51 40.85 -15.95 13.41
N GLN A 52 39.85 -15.37 12.73
CA GLN A 52 39.86 -15.29 11.26
C GLN A 52 40.89 -14.31 10.68
N TYR A 53 41.21 -13.22 11.40
CA TYR A 53 42.14 -12.18 10.89
C TYR A 53 43.62 -12.57 10.85
N LYS A 54 43.99 -13.82 11.20
CA LYS A 54 45.37 -14.31 11.20
C LYS A 54 45.72 -15.34 10.12
N ALA A 55 44.78 -15.73 9.26
CA ALA A 55 44.94 -16.83 8.30
C ALA A 55 44.81 -16.44 6.82
N GLY A 56 44.68 -15.14 6.49
CA GLY A 56 44.25 -14.67 5.16
C GLY A 56 45.20 -13.73 4.41
N SER A 57 46.51 -13.73 4.71
CA SER A 57 47.48 -12.80 4.09
C SER A 57 48.72 -13.47 3.49
N GLN A 58 48.51 -14.49 2.65
CA GLN A 58 49.50 -14.98 1.67
C GLN A 58 48.74 -15.59 0.47
N ASP A 59 49.35 -15.52 -0.72
CA ASP A 59 48.82 -15.92 -2.05
C ASP A 59 47.80 -15.02 -2.76
N SER A 60 48.28 -13.83 -3.16
CA SER A 60 47.65 -12.98 -4.19
C SER A 60 48.49 -12.88 -5.49
N THR A 61 49.02 -14.01 -5.99
CA THR A 61 49.88 -13.98 -7.21
C THR A 61 49.72 -15.17 -8.19
N ARG A 62 48.50 -15.53 -8.59
CA ARG A 62 48.28 -16.30 -9.83
C ARG A 62 46.85 -16.14 -10.40
N ALA A 63 46.70 -16.44 -11.69
CA ALA A 63 45.43 -16.48 -12.44
C ALA A 63 44.75 -15.14 -12.81
N LYS A 64 45.50 -14.19 -13.41
CA LYS A 64 44.94 -13.41 -14.53
C LYS A 64 45.18 -14.16 -15.85
N GLN A 65 44.35 -15.16 -16.15
CA GLN A 65 44.19 -15.75 -17.50
C GLN A 65 43.12 -16.86 -17.45
N ASN A 66 41.88 -16.51 -17.80
CA ASN A 66 41.08 -17.20 -18.81
C ASN A 66 39.69 -16.57 -18.88
N GLN A 67 39.32 -16.23 -20.10
CA GLN A 67 38.00 -15.73 -20.50
C GLN A 67 37.30 -16.88 -21.25
N ILE A 68 35.98 -16.77 -21.48
CA ILE A 68 35.18 -17.48 -22.52
C ILE A 68 34.40 -18.76 -22.10
N TYR A 69 33.08 -18.66 -22.30
CA TYR A 69 31.97 -19.64 -22.50
C TYR A 69 31.48 -20.65 -21.43
N ALA A 70 30.15 -20.81 -21.48
CA ALA A 70 29.27 -21.87 -20.96
C ALA A 70 29.14 -21.99 -19.42
N GLY A 71 28.00 -22.42 -18.86
CA GLY A 71 26.73 -22.81 -19.47
C GLY A 71 25.88 -23.65 -18.51
N VAL A 72 24.57 -23.69 -18.75
CA VAL A 72 23.52 -24.48 -18.04
C VAL A 72 24.02 -25.77 -17.36
N GLN A 73 23.81 -25.90 -16.04
CA GLN A 73 23.88 -27.19 -15.35
C GLN A 73 22.48 -27.78 -15.12
N LEU A 74 22.08 -28.67 -16.04
CA LEU A 74 21.08 -29.71 -15.76
C LEU A 74 21.75 -30.84 -14.99
N SER A 75 21.08 -31.38 -13.98
CA SER A 75 21.61 -32.46 -13.13
C SER A 75 21.14 -33.84 -13.63
N PRO A 76 22.05 -34.78 -13.97
CA PRO A 76 21.68 -36.14 -14.31
C PRO A 76 21.97 -37.11 -13.16
N LYS A 77 20.96 -37.82 -12.67
CA LYS A 77 21.13 -39.09 -11.95
C LYS A 77 20.09 -40.12 -12.41
N VAL A 78 20.51 -40.94 -13.37
CA VAL A 78 19.91 -42.26 -13.60
C VAL A 78 20.86 -43.29 -13.00
N LEU A 79 20.34 -44.19 -12.17
CA LEU A 79 21.09 -45.33 -11.65
C LEU A 79 20.16 -46.52 -11.56
N THR A 80 20.27 -47.43 -12.53
CA THR A 80 19.45 -48.64 -12.67
C THR A 80 20.18 -49.85 -12.11
N GLN A 81 19.53 -50.61 -11.22
CA GLN A 81 19.80 -52.05 -11.05
C GLN A 81 18.49 -52.84 -10.84
N LYS A 82 18.55 -54.11 -11.25
CA LYS A 82 17.49 -55.14 -11.28
C LYS A 82 17.07 -55.51 -9.83
N GLY A 83 15.89 -56.06 -9.52
CA GLY A 83 14.74 -56.47 -10.33
C GLY A 83 14.28 -57.91 -10.00
N GLU A 84 13.04 -58.11 -9.54
CA GLU A 84 12.37 -59.43 -9.37
C GLU A 84 10.86 -59.26 -9.03
N GLY A 85 9.99 -60.21 -9.41
CA GLY A 85 8.67 -60.43 -8.76
C GLY A 85 7.37 -59.90 -9.40
N SER A 86 6.76 -60.72 -10.27
CA SER A 86 5.43 -60.60 -10.94
C SER A 86 4.22 -60.86 -10.00
N PRO A 87 2.92 -60.91 -10.43
CA PRO A 87 2.03 -59.85 -10.96
C PRO A 87 0.60 -59.84 -10.34
N ILE A 88 -0.23 -58.80 -10.56
CA ILE A 88 -1.72 -58.88 -10.56
C ILE A 88 -2.34 -58.01 -11.67
N GLU A 89 -3.44 -58.47 -12.27
CA GLU A 89 -4.13 -57.96 -13.47
C GLU A 89 -5.06 -56.75 -13.25
N ASN A 90 -5.15 -55.85 -14.24
CA ASN A 90 -6.32 -55.76 -15.15
C ASN A 90 -6.20 -54.60 -16.19
N LYS A 91 -6.45 -54.95 -17.47
CA LYS A 91 -7.54 -54.45 -18.36
C LYS A 91 -8.00 -52.98 -18.19
N ASP A 92 -8.20 -52.18 -19.24
CA ASP A 92 -8.38 -52.47 -20.68
C ASP A 92 -8.05 -51.25 -21.57
N ARG A 93 -8.10 -51.47 -22.90
CA ARG A 93 -8.19 -50.50 -24.02
C ARG A 93 -6.90 -50.03 -24.69
N ILE A 94 -6.45 -50.90 -25.58
CA ILE A 94 -5.57 -50.59 -26.72
C ILE A 94 -6.36 -49.80 -27.79
N ALA A 95 -5.74 -48.79 -28.38
CA ALA A 95 -6.02 -48.32 -29.73
C ALA A 95 -4.69 -48.27 -30.51
N VAL A 96 -4.64 -48.92 -31.67
CA VAL A 96 -3.44 -49.06 -32.52
C VAL A 96 -3.39 -47.91 -33.54
N PHE A 97 -2.17 -47.52 -33.95
CA PHE A 97 -1.72 -46.81 -35.17
C PHE A 97 -0.68 -45.73 -34.78
N SER A 98 0.50 -45.61 -35.38
CA SER A 98 1.35 -46.53 -36.17
C SER A 98 2.74 -45.87 -36.25
N GLU A 99 3.83 -46.64 -36.21
CA GLU A 99 5.17 -46.07 -36.40
C GLU A 99 5.39 -45.61 -37.85
N GLU A 100 5.86 -44.38 -38.06
CA GLU A 100 6.72 -44.09 -39.21
C GLU A 100 7.65 -42.89 -38.99
N ASN A 101 8.88 -43.04 -39.51
CA ASN A 101 9.84 -41.98 -39.84
C ASN A 101 10.56 -41.20 -38.71
N TYR A 102 11.59 -41.88 -38.21
CA TYR A 102 12.85 -41.30 -37.72
C TYR A 102 13.50 -40.28 -38.68
N LYS A 103 14.34 -39.41 -38.11
CA LYS A 103 15.34 -38.50 -38.73
C LYS A 103 14.82 -37.22 -39.42
N THR A 104 14.96 -36.10 -38.71
CA THR A 104 15.87 -35.02 -39.20
C THR A 104 16.38 -34.15 -38.06
N GLN A 105 17.70 -34.16 -37.83
CA GLN A 105 18.35 -33.07 -37.08
C GLN A 105 18.38 -31.83 -37.97
N ARG A 106 17.96 -30.68 -37.45
CA ARG A 106 18.34 -29.36 -37.98
C ARG A 106 18.80 -28.47 -36.84
N ASN A 107 20.02 -27.97 -36.98
CA ASN A 107 20.57 -26.92 -36.12
C ASN A 107 19.77 -25.63 -36.34
N TYR A 108 19.36 -24.97 -35.25
CA TYR A 108 18.88 -23.60 -35.31
C TYR A 108 19.95 -22.66 -34.76
N THR A 109 20.57 -21.92 -35.67
CA THR A 109 21.40 -20.76 -35.36
C THR A 109 20.48 -19.64 -34.86
N ALA A 110 20.79 -19.04 -33.71
CA ALA A 110 19.97 -17.97 -33.15
C ALA A 110 20.15 -16.67 -33.96
N THR A 111 19.13 -16.26 -34.70
CA THR A 111 19.01 -14.94 -35.32
C THR A 111 17.99 -14.10 -34.53
N ASN A 112 18.45 -12.98 -33.96
CA ASN A 112 17.60 -12.02 -33.26
C ASN A 112 16.76 -11.21 -34.24
N GLU A 113 15.60 -11.72 -34.66
CA GLU A 113 14.58 -10.96 -35.37
C GLU A 113 13.19 -11.55 -35.09
N LEU A 114 12.24 -10.69 -34.71
CA LEU A 114 10.84 -11.08 -34.46
C LEU A 114 10.12 -11.30 -35.80
N PRO A 115 9.41 -12.43 -36.01
CA PRO A 115 8.65 -12.64 -37.23
C PRO A 115 7.39 -11.74 -37.28
N PRO A 116 6.87 -11.42 -38.48
CA PRO A 116 5.66 -10.61 -38.63
C PRO A 116 4.42 -11.34 -38.08
N GLN A 117 3.45 -10.60 -37.55
CA GLN A 117 2.14 -11.15 -37.20
C GLN A 117 1.35 -11.48 -38.48
N GLU A 118 1.03 -12.76 -38.70
CA GLU A 118 -0.03 -13.16 -39.62
C GLU A 118 -1.40 -13.14 -38.93
N ASP A 119 -2.42 -12.81 -39.72
CA ASP A 119 -3.81 -12.62 -39.28
C ASP A 119 -4.45 -13.97 -38.90
N LEU A 120 -5.00 -14.07 -37.67
CA LEU A 120 -5.80 -15.22 -37.24
C LEU A 120 -7.23 -14.80 -36.90
N SER A 121 -8.16 -15.54 -37.50
CA SER A 121 -9.55 -15.19 -37.74
C SER A 121 -10.43 -14.90 -36.51
N GLU A 122 -11.45 -14.07 -36.73
CA GLU A 122 -12.39 -13.53 -35.74
C GLU A 122 -13.08 -14.56 -34.81
N GLY A 123 -12.65 -14.59 -33.55
CA GLY A 123 -13.50 -15.00 -32.41
C GLY A 123 -14.10 -13.76 -31.73
N LYS A 124 -15.43 -13.59 -31.77
CA LYS A 124 -16.11 -12.36 -31.29
C LYS A 124 -16.07 -12.18 -29.77
N SER A 125 -14.99 -11.59 -29.26
CA SER A 125 -14.92 -11.03 -27.90
C SER A 125 -15.56 -9.62 -27.84
N PRO A 126 -16.44 -9.33 -26.87
CA PRO A 126 -17.19 -8.07 -26.81
C PRO A 126 -16.37 -6.92 -26.18
N LEU A 127 -15.19 -6.61 -26.72
CA LEU A 127 -14.29 -5.58 -26.18
C LEU A 127 -13.48 -4.83 -27.26
N HIS A 128 -14.19 -4.31 -28.26
CA HIS A 128 -13.64 -3.54 -29.40
C HIS A 128 -13.16 -2.11 -29.02
N GLY A 129 -12.62 -1.93 -27.80
CA GLY A 129 -12.18 -0.64 -27.25
C GLY A 129 -10.80 -0.66 -26.58
N ALA A 130 -10.12 -1.80 -26.51
CA ALA A 130 -8.83 -1.96 -25.82
C ALA A 130 -7.59 -1.69 -26.70
N ILE A 131 -7.76 -1.49 -28.02
CA ILE A 131 -6.65 -1.47 -28.99
C ILE A 131 -5.79 -0.19 -28.87
N ASP A 132 -6.31 0.90 -28.27
CA ASP A 132 -5.64 2.21 -28.18
C ASP A 132 -5.33 2.66 -26.73
N THR A 133 -5.38 1.72 -25.76
CA THR A 133 -4.80 1.89 -24.41
C THR A 133 -3.39 1.28 -24.28
N ALA A 134 -2.95 0.54 -25.29
CA ALA A 134 -1.56 0.22 -25.49
C ALA A 134 -0.73 1.51 -25.52
N VAL A 135 0.41 1.53 -24.82
CA VAL A 135 1.44 2.53 -25.05
C VAL A 135 2.06 2.19 -26.41
N THR A 136 1.44 2.68 -27.49
CA THR A 136 2.15 2.77 -28.76
C THR A 136 3.44 3.53 -28.49
N HIS A 137 4.59 3.02 -28.96
CA HIS A 137 5.91 3.64 -28.81
C HIS A 137 6.05 4.96 -29.61
N LYS A 138 4.96 5.69 -29.82
CA LYS A 138 5.00 7.12 -30.11
C LYS A 138 5.81 7.75 -28.98
N PRO A 139 6.87 8.51 -29.27
CA PRO A 139 7.59 9.24 -28.23
C PRO A 139 6.58 10.10 -27.46
N LEU A 140 6.81 10.30 -26.17
CA LEU A 140 6.14 11.32 -25.36
C LEU A 140 6.32 12.67 -26.06
N LYS A 141 5.41 12.99 -26.98
CA LYS A 141 5.34 14.31 -27.61
C LYS A 141 5.21 15.28 -26.44
N ALA A 142 6.23 16.10 -26.24
CA ALA A 142 6.16 17.23 -25.32
C ALA A 142 4.88 17.99 -25.70
N GLY A 143 3.87 17.90 -24.84
CA GLY A 143 2.51 18.27 -25.23
C GLY A 143 2.51 19.73 -25.63
N LYS A 144 2.15 20.03 -26.88
CA LYS A 144 1.99 21.43 -27.35
C LYS A 144 1.04 22.14 -26.40
N GLN A 145 1.61 22.94 -25.49
CA GLN A 145 0.98 23.88 -24.55
C GLN A 145 -0.54 23.72 -24.40
N THR A 146 -0.99 22.57 -23.89
CA THR A 146 -2.41 22.36 -23.61
C THR A 146 -2.81 23.20 -22.41
N PHE A 147 -4.08 23.61 -22.38
CA PHE A 147 -4.63 24.30 -21.21
C PHE A 147 -4.38 23.46 -19.95
N ARG A 148 -3.70 24.06 -18.99
CA ARG A 148 -3.20 23.37 -17.81
C ARG A 148 -4.31 23.21 -16.79
N TRP A 149 -5.15 22.19 -16.97
CA TRP A 149 -6.28 21.87 -16.09
C TRP A 149 -5.94 21.81 -14.58
N ASN A 150 -4.69 21.53 -14.21
CA ASN A 150 -4.25 21.57 -12.82
C ASN A 150 -4.24 22.98 -12.19
N LEU A 151 -4.30 24.04 -12.99
CA LEU A 151 -4.49 25.42 -12.51
C LEU A 151 -5.89 25.65 -11.90
N ILE A 152 -6.87 24.78 -12.13
CA ILE A 152 -8.17 24.82 -11.43
C ILE A 152 -7.99 24.71 -9.91
N PHE A 153 -6.99 23.96 -9.43
CA PHE A 153 -6.72 23.85 -7.98
C PHE A 153 -6.25 25.19 -7.41
N ASN A 154 -5.38 25.90 -8.15
CA ASN A 154 -4.95 27.25 -7.79
C ASN A 154 -6.14 28.24 -7.85
N LEU A 155 -6.99 28.17 -8.88
CA LEU A 155 -8.17 29.02 -9.00
C LEU A 155 -9.15 28.83 -7.83
N LEU A 156 -9.50 27.58 -7.50
CA LEU A 156 -10.38 27.28 -6.37
C LEU A 156 -9.78 27.75 -5.05
N PHE A 157 -8.48 27.55 -4.85
CA PHE A 157 -7.78 28.02 -3.67
C PHE A 157 -7.86 29.56 -3.54
N TRP A 158 -7.55 30.30 -4.61
CA TRP A 158 -7.62 31.76 -4.64
C TRP A 158 -9.05 32.33 -4.59
N ILE A 159 -10.07 31.53 -4.87
CA ILE A 159 -11.47 31.89 -4.63
C ILE A 159 -11.84 31.63 -3.17
N ILE A 160 -11.57 30.44 -2.64
CA ILE A 160 -12.08 29.97 -1.34
C ILE A 160 -11.30 30.58 -0.17
N VAL A 161 -9.98 30.47 -0.16
CA VAL A 161 -9.14 30.79 1.01
C VAL A 161 -9.15 32.28 1.38
N PRO A 162 -9.02 33.25 0.45
CA PRO A 162 -9.07 34.67 0.82
C PRO A 162 -10.51 35.20 0.98
N MET A 163 -11.55 34.40 0.69
CA MET A 163 -12.95 34.83 0.73
C MET A 163 -13.37 35.49 2.05
N PRO A 164 -13.03 34.94 3.23
CA PRO A 164 -13.39 35.59 4.48
C PRO A 164 -12.73 36.96 4.67
N VAL A 165 -11.59 37.21 4.02
CA VAL A 165 -10.86 38.48 4.17
C VAL A 165 -11.52 39.60 3.36
N TRP A 166 -11.93 39.35 2.11
CA TRP A 166 -12.44 40.41 1.24
C TRP A 166 -13.97 40.62 1.29
N VAL A 167 -14.77 39.58 1.59
CA VAL A 167 -16.24 39.70 1.63
C VAL A 167 -16.77 40.76 2.62
N PRO A 168 -16.22 40.93 3.85
CA PRO A 168 -16.68 41.96 4.78
C PRO A 168 -16.55 43.41 4.25
N PHE A 169 -15.63 43.66 3.32
CA PHE A 169 -15.47 44.96 2.66
C PHE A 169 -16.49 45.19 1.53
N VAL A 170 -17.07 44.12 0.99
CA VAL A 170 -18.14 44.18 -0.03
C VAL A 170 -19.51 44.30 0.63
N SER A 171 -19.81 43.44 1.60
CA SER A 171 -21.03 43.51 2.39
C SER A 171 -20.89 42.72 3.70
N GLN A 172 -21.11 43.43 4.81
CA GLN A 172 -21.12 42.83 6.16
C GLN A 172 -22.23 41.78 6.29
N THR A 173 -23.45 42.07 5.82
CA THR A 173 -24.58 41.12 5.86
C THR A 173 -24.30 39.86 5.04
N VAL A 174 -23.59 39.95 3.91
CA VAL A 174 -23.17 38.76 3.16
C VAL A 174 -22.10 37.98 3.94
N ALA A 175 -21.13 38.67 4.54
CA ALA A 175 -20.09 38.04 5.35
C ALA A 175 -20.67 37.22 6.52
N TRP A 176 -21.70 37.76 7.20
CA TRP A 176 -22.38 37.09 8.32
C TRP A 176 -22.89 35.69 7.98
N TYR A 177 -23.38 35.46 6.77
CA TYR A 177 -23.95 34.17 6.36
C TYR A 177 -22.99 33.33 5.53
N LEU A 178 -22.22 33.94 4.62
CA LEU A 178 -21.35 33.22 3.69
C LEU A 178 -20.14 32.57 4.39
N ILE A 179 -19.51 33.27 5.35
CA ILE A 179 -18.32 32.76 6.04
C ILE A 179 -18.68 31.53 6.91
N PRO A 180 -19.75 31.55 7.75
CA PRO A 180 -20.17 30.35 8.47
C PRO A 180 -20.74 29.25 7.58
N ALA A 181 -21.41 29.58 6.46
CA ALA A 181 -21.95 28.56 5.56
C ALA A 181 -20.84 27.71 4.92
N VAL A 182 -19.77 28.34 4.43
CA VAL A 182 -18.63 27.59 3.87
C VAL A 182 -17.85 26.86 4.97
N GLN A 183 -17.72 27.43 6.17
CA GLN A 183 -17.18 26.70 7.32
C GLN A 183 -18.03 25.46 7.64
N ALA A 184 -19.36 25.57 7.62
CA ALA A 184 -20.27 24.47 7.86
C ALA A 184 -20.12 23.33 6.84
N VAL A 185 -19.84 23.63 5.57
CA VAL A 185 -19.52 22.61 4.55
C VAL A 185 -18.23 21.85 4.90
N PHE A 186 -17.15 22.55 5.32
CA PHE A 186 -15.92 21.87 5.76
C PHE A 186 -16.15 20.99 6.98
N VAL A 187 -16.87 21.48 7.99
CA VAL A 187 -17.18 20.71 9.20
C VAL A 187 -18.08 19.52 8.88
N PHE A 188 -19.09 19.68 8.01
CA PHE A 188 -19.93 18.59 7.54
C PHE A 188 -19.12 17.50 6.82
N MET A 189 -18.19 17.88 5.93
CA MET A 189 -17.28 16.91 5.30
C MET A 189 -16.47 16.13 6.34
N TRP A 190 -15.90 16.79 7.36
CA TRP A 190 -15.19 16.12 8.44
C TRP A 190 -16.07 15.18 9.25
N VAL A 191 -17.29 15.59 9.61
CA VAL A 191 -18.25 14.73 10.33
C VAL A 191 -18.62 13.49 9.51
N VAL A 192 -18.86 13.63 8.21
CA VAL A 192 -19.14 12.50 7.30
C VAL A 192 -17.93 11.55 7.22
N VAL A 193 -16.73 12.08 7.02
CA VAL A 193 -15.48 11.30 6.96
C VAL A 193 -15.27 10.51 8.25
N VAL A 194 -15.38 11.17 9.41
CA VAL A 194 -15.20 10.53 10.72
C VAL A 194 -16.27 9.47 10.98
N THR A 195 -17.54 9.73 10.63
CA THR A 195 -18.64 8.75 10.78
C THR A 195 -18.39 7.50 9.94
N LEU A 196 -17.94 7.66 8.69
CA LEU A 196 -17.60 6.55 7.80
C LEU A 196 -16.33 5.80 8.26
N ALA A 197 -15.34 6.52 8.79
CA ALA A 197 -14.15 5.92 9.38
C ALA A 197 -14.49 5.07 10.61
N CYS A 198 -15.31 5.58 11.54
CA CYS A 198 -15.80 4.82 12.69
C CYS A 198 -16.59 3.57 12.27
N LYS A 199 -17.46 3.67 11.25
CA LYS A 199 -18.16 2.50 10.68
C LYS A 199 -17.18 1.44 10.16
N ASN A 200 -16.16 1.84 9.41
CA ASN A 200 -15.17 0.91 8.87
C ASN A 200 -14.24 0.34 9.97
N MET A 201 -13.94 1.12 11.01
CA MET A 201 -13.23 0.66 12.20
C MET A 201 -14.01 -0.42 12.96
N ILE A 202 -15.35 -0.29 13.06
CA ILE A 202 -16.22 -1.34 13.60
C ILE A 202 -16.14 -2.61 12.75
N VAL A 203 -16.15 -2.51 11.42
CA VAL A 203 -16.01 -3.68 10.51
C VAL A 203 -14.68 -4.39 10.75
N LEU A 204 -13.57 -3.67 10.89
CA LEU A 204 -12.28 -4.26 11.25
C LEU A 204 -12.34 -5.00 12.60
N TYR A 205 -12.93 -4.36 13.61
CA TYR A 205 -13.09 -4.94 14.95
C TYR A 205 -13.94 -6.21 14.99
N MET A 206 -15.01 -6.27 14.19
CA MET A 206 -15.86 -7.46 14.04
C MET A 206 -15.11 -8.63 13.39
N ASN A 207 -14.09 -8.36 12.58
CA ASN A 207 -13.33 -9.38 11.84
C ASN A 207 -11.96 -9.72 12.46
N LYS A 208 -11.56 -9.08 13.56
CA LYS A 208 -10.22 -9.17 14.17
C LYS A 208 -9.71 -10.61 14.48
N ASN A 209 -10.64 -11.52 14.76
CA ASN A 209 -10.38 -12.92 15.11
C ASN A 209 -10.93 -13.89 14.06
N LYS A 210 -11.40 -13.39 12.91
CA LYS A 210 -12.03 -14.23 11.90
C LYS A 210 -10.96 -15.01 11.13
N ASP A 211 -11.14 -16.33 11.01
CA ASP A 211 -10.45 -17.09 9.98
C ASP A 211 -11.18 -16.90 8.64
N PHE A 212 -10.49 -16.28 7.69
CA PHE A 212 -11.06 -16.03 6.37
C PHE A 212 -10.99 -17.24 5.44
N ARG A 213 -10.27 -18.30 5.82
CA ARG A 213 -10.20 -19.54 5.03
C ARG A 213 -11.51 -20.30 5.04
N GLU A 214 -12.29 -20.20 6.12
CA GLU A 214 -13.66 -20.75 6.21
C GLU A 214 -14.64 -20.17 5.18
N ASP A 215 -14.29 -19.06 4.51
CA ASP A 215 -15.14 -18.43 3.51
C ASP A 215 -15.06 -19.06 2.11
N TYR A 216 -14.14 -20.01 1.88
CA TYR A 216 -13.93 -20.66 0.59
C TYR A 216 -13.38 -22.08 0.75
N PRO A 217 -13.60 -22.99 -0.22
CA PRO A 217 -13.07 -24.35 -0.14
C PRO A 217 -11.56 -24.41 -0.41
N ASP A 218 -10.87 -25.40 0.15
CA ASP A 218 -9.42 -25.60 -0.01
C ASP A 218 -8.98 -25.75 -1.47
N TYR A 219 -9.84 -26.31 -2.32
CA TYR A 219 -9.59 -26.50 -3.76
C TYR A 219 -9.68 -25.20 -4.59
N ILE A 220 -9.92 -24.03 -3.98
CA ILE A 220 -9.98 -22.76 -4.73
C ILE A 220 -8.59 -22.40 -5.30
N GLU A 221 -8.49 -22.30 -6.63
CA GLU A 221 -7.23 -22.05 -7.34
C GLU A 221 -6.89 -20.55 -7.46
N ILE A 222 -6.98 -19.78 -6.36
CA ILE A 222 -6.60 -18.36 -6.37
C ILE A 222 -5.12 -18.21 -5.99
N ARG A 223 -4.34 -17.57 -6.86
CA ARG A 223 -2.91 -17.26 -6.65
C ARG A 223 -2.72 -15.76 -6.41
N HIS A 224 -1.65 -15.39 -5.73
CA HIS A 224 -1.33 -14.01 -5.35
C HIS A 224 0.03 -13.60 -5.93
N LEU A 225 0.05 -12.58 -6.79
CA LEU A 225 1.29 -11.93 -7.24
C LEU A 225 1.51 -10.65 -6.40
N VAL A 226 2.32 -10.73 -5.35
CA VAL A 226 2.64 -9.55 -4.55
C VAL A 226 3.88 -8.89 -5.14
N VAL A 227 3.86 -7.56 -5.34
CA VAL A 227 5.00 -6.78 -5.80
C VAL A 227 5.41 -5.74 -4.76
N ILE A 228 6.68 -5.81 -4.33
CA ILE A 228 7.32 -4.79 -3.49
C ILE A 228 8.34 -4.04 -4.34
N SER A 229 8.11 -2.74 -4.52
CA SER A 229 9.02 -1.85 -5.27
C SER A 229 10.03 -1.19 -4.33
N CYS A 230 11.32 -1.35 -4.63
CA CYS A 230 12.44 -0.92 -3.80
C CYS A 230 13.39 0.02 -4.56
N TYR A 231 14.08 0.90 -3.83
CA TYR A 231 15.17 1.73 -4.35
C TYR A 231 16.28 1.98 -3.32
N LYS A 232 16.03 2.74 -2.25
CA LYS A 232 17.06 3.16 -1.27
C LYS A 232 16.87 2.55 0.11
N GLU A 233 15.83 1.75 0.30
CA GLU A 233 15.47 1.11 1.54
C GLU A 233 16.55 0.10 1.99
N PRO A 234 16.85 0.01 3.31
CA PRO A 234 17.72 -1.03 3.86
C PRO A 234 17.19 -2.43 3.58
N VAL A 235 18.08 -3.42 3.48
CA VAL A 235 17.69 -4.82 3.24
C VAL A 235 16.84 -5.35 4.39
N GLU A 236 17.14 -4.90 5.60
CA GLU A 236 16.48 -5.25 6.86
C GLU A 236 15.06 -4.68 6.96
N LEU A 237 14.78 -3.57 6.27
CA LEU A 237 13.43 -3.02 6.14
C LEU A 237 12.61 -3.85 5.14
N ILE A 238 13.18 -4.09 3.95
CA ILE A 238 12.55 -4.91 2.89
C ILE A 238 12.28 -6.34 3.42
N ALA A 239 13.25 -6.95 4.11
CA ALA A 239 13.13 -8.28 4.68
C ALA A 239 12.03 -8.35 5.74
N ARG A 240 11.89 -7.36 6.65
CA ARG A 240 10.78 -7.34 7.61
C ARG A 240 9.41 -7.27 6.91
N SER A 241 9.28 -6.53 5.81
CA SER A 241 8.05 -6.50 5.03
C SER A 241 7.76 -7.83 4.33
N VAL A 242 8.75 -8.41 3.64
CA VAL A 242 8.62 -9.71 2.97
C VAL A 242 8.35 -10.84 3.98
N GLN A 243 8.93 -10.79 5.18
CA GLN A 243 8.68 -11.77 6.25
C GLN A 243 7.20 -11.81 6.63
N THR A 244 6.50 -10.67 6.73
CA THR A 244 5.05 -10.68 7.00
C THR A 244 4.20 -11.33 5.90
N LEU A 245 4.75 -11.54 4.70
CA LEU A 245 4.15 -12.32 3.62
C LEU A 245 4.57 -13.80 3.68
N ALA A 246 5.82 -14.08 4.07
CA ALA A 246 6.30 -15.44 4.33
C ALA A 246 5.54 -16.11 5.50
N ASP A 247 5.19 -15.33 6.53
CA ASP A 247 4.46 -15.77 7.72
C ASP A 247 2.93 -15.98 7.47
N GLN A 248 2.44 -15.76 6.25
CA GLN A 248 1.02 -15.97 5.92
C GLN A 248 0.67 -17.46 5.92
N THR A 249 -0.52 -17.80 6.41
CA THR A 249 -1.01 -19.21 6.44
C THR A 249 -1.16 -19.86 5.07
N GLU A 250 -1.10 -19.07 3.99
CA GLU A 250 -1.24 -19.52 2.60
C GLU A 250 -0.03 -19.12 1.74
N VAL A 251 1.18 -19.06 2.32
CA VAL A 251 2.40 -18.61 1.63
C VAL A 251 2.68 -19.32 0.29
N GLY A 252 2.32 -20.61 0.18
CA GLY A 252 2.42 -21.39 -1.07
C GLY A 252 1.48 -20.95 -2.21
N ARG A 253 0.58 -20.00 -1.97
CA ARG A 253 -0.23 -19.32 -3.00
C ARG A 253 0.39 -17.99 -3.46
N ILE A 254 1.53 -17.58 -2.89
CA ILE A 254 2.15 -16.28 -3.12
C ILE A 254 3.35 -16.42 -4.07
N SER A 255 3.23 -15.87 -5.28
CA SER A 255 4.35 -15.50 -6.13
C SER A 255 4.86 -14.12 -5.67
N MET A 256 6.03 -14.08 -5.03
CA MET A 256 6.63 -12.88 -4.43
C MET A 256 7.60 -12.22 -5.42
N LEU A 257 7.24 -11.04 -5.93
CA LEU A 257 8.10 -10.17 -6.74
C LEU A 257 8.72 -9.05 -5.89
N ILE A 258 10.05 -8.99 -5.84
CA ILE A 258 10.81 -7.85 -5.30
C ILE A 258 11.50 -7.17 -6.47
N SER A 259 11.17 -5.90 -6.71
CA SER A 259 11.61 -5.16 -7.90
C SER A 259 12.42 -3.92 -7.52
N PHE A 260 13.66 -3.83 -8.02
CA PHE A 260 14.60 -2.73 -7.76
C PHE A 260 14.78 -1.85 -9.00
N GLU A 261 15.04 -0.56 -8.83
CA GLU A 261 15.62 0.26 -9.91
C GLU A 261 17.13 -0.04 -10.04
N GLU A 262 17.68 -0.09 -11.26
CA GLU A 262 19.12 -0.34 -11.53
C GLU A 262 20.06 0.58 -10.72
N LYS A 263 19.63 1.83 -10.47
CA LYS A 263 20.38 2.82 -9.67
C LYS A 263 20.32 2.61 -8.15
N THR A 264 19.80 1.47 -7.70
CA THR A 264 19.81 1.06 -6.29
C THR A 264 21.26 0.84 -5.83
N PRO A 265 21.71 1.47 -4.73
CA PRO A 265 23.02 1.16 -4.16
C PRO A 265 23.13 -0.33 -3.79
N GLU A 266 24.22 -0.97 -4.19
CA GLU A 266 24.52 -2.39 -3.91
C GLU A 266 23.42 -3.36 -4.36
N VAL A 267 22.67 -3.04 -5.44
CA VAL A 267 21.48 -3.79 -5.88
C VAL A 267 21.68 -5.30 -5.93
N GLN A 268 22.79 -5.76 -6.51
CA GLN A 268 23.09 -7.19 -6.62
C GLN A 268 23.26 -7.84 -5.24
N THR A 269 24.03 -7.22 -4.35
CA THR A 269 24.21 -7.68 -2.96
C THR A 269 22.90 -7.68 -2.18
N LYS A 270 21.99 -6.72 -2.42
CA LYS A 270 20.64 -6.74 -1.84
C LYS A 270 19.81 -7.90 -2.36
N CYS A 271 19.82 -8.13 -3.67
CA CYS A 271 19.14 -9.25 -4.31
C CYS A 271 19.64 -10.60 -3.78
N ASP A 272 20.95 -10.79 -3.69
CA ASP A 272 21.54 -12.06 -3.26
C ASP A 272 21.27 -12.34 -1.78
N LYS A 273 21.32 -11.31 -0.90
CA LYS A 273 20.89 -11.42 0.50
C LYS A 273 19.41 -11.79 0.62
N LEU A 274 18.51 -11.11 -0.11
CA LEU A 274 17.07 -11.39 -0.06
C LEU A 274 16.75 -12.78 -0.63
N ARG A 275 17.46 -13.22 -1.67
CA ARG A 275 17.32 -14.58 -2.20
C ARG A 275 17.70 -15.61 -1.14
N GLU A 276 18.82 -15.43 -0.45
CA GLU A 276 19.27 -16.35 0.60
C GLU A 276 18.34 -16.37 1.82
N ILE A 277 17.83 -15.21 2.26
CA ILE A 277 16.89 -15.11 3.39
C ILE A 277 15.57 -15.85 3.09
N PHE A 278 15.03 -15.72 1.87
CA PHE A 278 13.70 -16.20 1.52
C PHE A 278 13.67 -17.47 0.65
N LYS A 279 14.81 -18.13 0.41
CA LYS A 279 14.90 -19.35 -0.43
C LYS A 279 13.97 -20.48 0.04
N ASP A 280 13.85 -20.66 1.36
CA ASP A 280 13.07 -21.72 2.01
C ASP A 280 11.74 -21.19 2.59
N ALA A 281 11.32 -19.97 2.22
CA ALA A 281 10.15 -19.31 2.81
C ALA A 281 8.79 -19.91 2.40
N GLY A 282 8.77 -20.89 1.49
CA GLY A 282 7.54 -21.54 1.02
C GLY A 282 6.70 -20.72 0.05
N PHE A 283 7.24 -19.62 -0.50
CA PHE A 283 6.62 -18.90 -1.61
C PHE A 283 6.47 -19.80 -2.85
N GLU A 284 5.40 -19.60 -3.61
CA GLU A 284 5.19 -20.27 -4.91
C GLU A 284 6.32 -19.92 -5.90
N ARG A 285 6.74 -18.64 -5.89
CA ARG A 285 7.88 -18.11 -6.64
C ARG A 285 8.55 -17.00 -5.84
N LEU A 286 9.87 -16.88 -5.96
CA LEU A 286 10.62 -15.70 -5.52
C LEU A 286 11.29 -15.05 -6.74
N ILE A 287 10.68 -13.98 -7.24
CA ILE A 287 11.11 -13.27 -8.45
C ILE A 287 11.84 -12.00 -8.02
N LEU A 288 13.12 -11.87 -8.39
CA LEU A 288 13.90 -10.65 -8.19
C LEU A 288 14.08 -9.95 -9.54
N ASN A 289 13.53 -8.75 -9.68
CA ASN A 289 13.62 -7.95 -10.90
C ASN A 289 14.50 -6.71 -10.68
N ILE A 290 15.23 -6.31 -11.73
CA ILE A 290 15.92 -5.02 -11.81
C ILE A 290 15.36 -4.27 -13.02
N HIS A 291 14.74 -3.11 -12.78
CA HIS A 291 14.25 -2.19 -13.81
C HIS A 291 15.43 -1.36 -14.37
N PRO A 292 15.74 -1.46 -15.68
CA PRO A 292 16.82 -0.71 -16.31
C PRO A 292 16.60 0.81 -16.29
N PHE A 293 17.68 1.56 -16.12
CA PHE A 293 17.64 3.02 -16.14
C PHE A 293 17.59 3.56 -17.58
N GLY A 294 16.76 4.60 -17.79
CA GLY A 294 16.77 5.37 -19.04
C GLY A 294 15.93 4.79 -20.18
N LEU A 295 15.01 3.85 -19.89
CA LEU A 295 14.06 3.35 -20.87
C LEU A 295 13.19 4.49 -21.47
N PRO A 296 12.91 4.45 -22.78
CA PRO A 296 12.17 5.52 -23.45
C PRO A 296 10.72 5.58 -22.98
N ASN A 297 10.21 6.81 -22.83
CA ASN A 297 8.85 7.13 -22.38
C ASN A 297 8.50 6.79 -20.92
N GLU A 298 9.50 6.48 -20.08
CA GLU A 298 9.34 6.24 -18.65
C GLU A 298 9.96 7.38 -17.81
N ILE A 299 9.54 7.55 -16.55
CA ILE A 299 10.24 8.39 -15.56
C ILE A 299 10.88 7.52 -14.47
N PRO A 300 12.03 7.88 -13.88
CA PRO A 300 12.57 7.17 -12.72
C PRO A 300 11.59 7.18 -11.53
N GLY A 301 11.61 6.13 -10.71
CA GLY A 301 10.72 5.94 -9.57
C GLY A 301 9.77 4.74 -9.64
N LYS A 302 8.95 4.59 -8.58
CA LYS A 302 8.05 3.44 -8.34
C LYS A 302 7.19 3.07 -9.55
N CYS A 303 6.62 4.05 -10.25
CA CYS A 303 5.70 3.83 -11.37
C CYS A 303 6.28 2.98 -12.51
N SER A 304 7.57 3.12 -12.79
CA SER A 304 8.26 2.41 -13.88
C SER A 304 8.82 1.08 -13.38
N ASN A 305 9.38 1.10 -12.16
CA ASN A 305 9.85 -0.11 -11.48
C ASN A 305 8.72 -1.15 -11.34
N VAL A 306 7.54 -0.76 -10.85
CA VAL A 306 6.38 -1.66 -10.70
C VAL A 306 5.81 -2.11 -12.05
N ASN A 307 5.77 -1.22 -13.06
CA ASN A 307 5.33 -1.56 -14.42
C ASN A 307 6.23 -2.63 -15.06
N HIS A 308 7.55 -2.44 -15.00
CA HIS A 308 8.52 -3.39 -15.53
C HIS A 308 8.49 -4.72 -14.75
N GLY A 309 8.50 -4.66 -13.41
CA GLY A 309 8.46 -5.84 -12.56
C GLY A 309 7.22 -6.69 -12.80
N LEU A 310 6.02 -6.09 -12.85
CA LEU A 310 4.79 -6.84 -13.11
C LEU A 310 4.76 -7.46 -14.50
N ARG A 311 5.32 -6.80 -15.53
CA ARG A 311 5.44 -7.37 -16.88
C ARG A 311 6.36 -8.60 -16.88
N GLN A 312 7.54 -8.48 -16.27
CA GLN A 312 8.48 -9.60 -16.12
C GLN A 312 7.87 -10.77 -15.34
N ALA A 313 7.26 -10.53 -14.18
CA ALA A 313 6.60 -11.58 -13.42
C ALA A 313 5.43 -12.23 -14.19
N THR A 314 4.66 -11.45 -14.96
CA THR A 314 3.60 -12.00 -15.82
C THR A 314 4.18 -12.88 -16.92
N GLN A 315 5.27 -12.45 -17.58
CA GLN A 315 5.95 -13.23 -18.60
C GLN A 315 6.48 -14.56 -18.03
N VAL A 316 7.19 -14.52 -16.90
CA VAL A 316 7.68 -15.74 -16.21
C VAL A 316 6.53 -16.69 -15.87
N MET A 317 5.42 -16.18 -15.32
CA MET A 317 4.25 -17.00 -15.01
C MET A 317 3.57 -17.57 -16.27
N GLN A 318 3.57 -16.85 -17.39
CA GLN A 318 3.05 -17.34 -18.67
C GLN A 318 3.93 -18.45 -19.28
N GLU A 319 5.25 -18.27 -19.24
CA GLU A 319 6.23 -19.24 -19.75
C GLU A 319 6.21 -20.55 -18.92
N GLU A 320 6.13 -20.45 -17.59
CA GLU A 320 6.10 -21.62 -16.71
C GLU A 320 4.75 -22.36 -16.69
N LEU A 321 3.62 -21.64 -16.65
CA LEU A 321 2.30 -22.27 -16.53
C LEU A 321 1.73 -22.67 -17.90
N GLY A 322 2.15 -22.02 -18.99
CA GLY A 322 1.68 -22.31 -20.35
C GLY A 322 0.15 -22.32 -20.44
N ALA A 323 -0.42 -23.47 -20.83
CA ALA A 323 -1.87 -23.67 -20.93
C ALA A 323 -2.64 -23.54 -19.60
N TYR A 324 -1.95 -23.59 -18.45
CA TYR A 324 -2.53 -23.41 -17.11
C TYR A 324 -2.46 -21.96 -16.61
N PHE A 325 -1.95 -21.02 -17.41
CA PHE A 325 -1.94 -19.60 -17.05
C PHE A 325 -3.35 -19.00 -17.14
N ASP A 326 -3.89 -18.55 -16.00
CA ASP A 326 -5.18 -17.87 -15.91
C ASP A 326 -5.05 -16.56 -15.12
N ALA A 327 -5.14 -15.44 -15.85
CA ALA A 327 -5.04 -14.10 -15.27
C ALA A 327 -6.29 -13.67 -14.46
N GLU A 328 -7.40 -14.38 -14.56
CA GLU A 328 -8.60 -14.14 -13.73
C GLU A 328 -8.43 -14.77 -12.35
N LYS A 329 -7.68 -15.87 -12.24
CA LYS A 329 -7.33 -16.55 -10.98
C LYS A 329 -6.15 -15.94 -10.20
N ILE A 330 -5.47 -14.93 -10.75
CA ILE A 330 -4.31 -14.29 -10.10
C ILE A 330 -4.71 -12.91 -9.57
N ILE A 331 -4.51 -12.68 -8.26
CA ILE A 331 -4.67 -11.39 -7.60
C ILE A 331 -3.30 -10.73 -7.47
N VAL A 332 -3.11 -9.57 -8.09
CA VAL A 332 -1.93 -8.74 -7.91
C VAL A 332 -2.09 -7.87 -6.67
N THR A 333 -1.04 -7.71 -5.86
CA THR A 333 -0.97 -6.73 -4.76
C THR A 333 0.26 -5.84 -4.94
N ASN A 334 0.06 -4.55 -5.23
CA ASN A 334 1.12 -3.53 -5.25
C ASN A 334 1.37 -3.05 -3.81
N SER A 335 2.64 -3.00 -3.39
CA SER A 335 3.05 -2.64 -2.03
C SER A 335 4.28 -1.73 -2.00
N ASP A 336 4.36 -0.88 -0.98
CA ASP A 336 5.60 -0.18 -0.60
C ASP A 336 6.51 -1.10 0.25
N ALA A 337 7.83 -0.85 0.20
CA ALA A 337 8.87 -1.65 0.87
C ALA A 337 8.93 -1.50 2.40
N ASP A 338 8.04 -0.69 2.98
CA ASP A 338 7.86 -0.48 4.42
C ASP A 338 6.40 -0.75 4.82
N THR A 339 5.95 -1.98 4.54
CA THR A 339 4.63 -2.49 4.87
C THR A 339 4.72 -3.63 5.87
N HIS A 340 3.86 -3.67 6.89
CA HIS A 340 3.55 -4.90 7.62
C HIS A 340 2.13 -5.36 7.25
N PHE A 341 2.04 -6.57 6.69
CA PHE A 341 0.78 -7.22 6.38
C PHE A 341 0.19 -7.89 7.63
N HIS A 342 -1.13 -7.85 7.79
CA HIS A 342 -1.82 -8.63 8.82
C HIS A 342 -1.65 -10.14 8.54
N PRO A 343 -1.49 -11.02 9.55
CA PRO A 343 -1.26 -12.46 9.33
C PRO A 343 -2.35 -13.20 8.52
N SER A 344 -3.54 -12.61 8.44
CA SER A 344 -4.68 -13.13 7.65
C SER A 344 -4.93 -12.35 6.34
N TYR A 345 -3.98 -11.53 5.88
CA TYR A 345 -4.17 -10.63 4.73
C TYR A 345 -4.50 -11.38 3.45
N ILE A 346 -3.72 -12.41 3.11
CA ILE A 346 -3.91 -13.20 1.89
C ILE A 346 -5.27 -13.90 1.92
N ALA A 347 -5.63 -14.53 3.04
CA ALA A 347 -6.92 -15.20 3.21
C ALA A 347 -8.10 -14.20 3.14
N ALA A 348 -7.98 -13.04 3.79
CA ALA A 348 -9.00 -11.99 3.77
C ALA A 348 -9.20 -11.42 2.36
N LEU A 349 -8.12 -11.27 1.59
CA LEU A 349 -8.15 -10.83 0.20
C LEU A 349 -8.80 -11.89 -0.70
N THR A 350 -8.43 -13.17 -0.58
CA THR A 350 -9.06 -14.30 -1.30
C THR A 350 -10.56 -14.37 -1.03
N SER A 351 -10.99 -14.36 0.24
CA SER A 351 -12.40 -14.33 0.64
C SER A 351 -13.13 -13.12 0.05
N LYS A 352 -12.52 -11.94 0.10
CA LYS A 352 -13.11 -10.70 -0.41
C LYS A 352 -13.25 -10.70 -1.93
N PHE A 353 -12.30 -11.31 -2.64
CA PHE A 353 -12.29 -11.45 -4.09
C PHE A 353 -13.42 -12.37 -4.58
N ILE A 354 -13.52 -13.58 -3.99
CA ILE A 354 -14.54 -14.59 -4.36
C ILE A 354 -15.96 -14.06 -4.11
N LYS A 355 -16.16 -13.24 -3.06
CA LYS A 355 -17.46 -12.65 -2.71
C LYS A 355 -17.81 -11.36 -3.47
N GLU A 356 -16.87 -10.78 -4.21
CA GLU A 356 -17.14 -9.60 -5.02
C GLU A 356 -17.81 -10.02 -6.33
N LYS A 357 -18.88 -9.31 -6.74
CA LYS A 357 -19.66 -9.70 -7.93
C LYS A 357 -18.95 -9.40 -9.24
N THR A 358 -17.92 -8.55 -9.21
CA THR A 358 -17.21 -8.07 -10.40
C THR A 358 -15.71 -7.91 -10.15
N PRO A 359 -15.01 -8.96 -9.70
CA PRO A 359 -13.67 -8.87 -9.11
C PRO A 359 -12.60 -8.34 -10.08
N HIS A 360 -12.79 -8.53 -11.38
CA HIS A 360 -11.89 -8.03 -12.44
C HIS A 360 -12.15 -6.57 -12.86
N GLY A 361 -12.84 -5.77 -12.05
CA GLY A 361 -12.95 -4.32 -12.26
C GLY A 361 -13.29 -3.58 -10.97
N VAL A 362 -12.57 -3.92 -9.92
CA VAL A 362 -12.50 -3.22 -8.64
C VAL A 362 -11.04 -3.14 -8.19
N ILE A 363 -10.74 -2.28 -7.22
CA ILE A 363 -9.46 -2.29 -6.51
C ILE A 363 -9.72 -2.61 -5.05
N PHE A 364 -9.20 -3.71 -4.54
CA PHE A 364 -9.25 -4.02 -3.12
C PHE A 364 -8.22 -3.17 -2.37
N GLN A 365 -8.65 -2.52 -1.29
CA GLN A 365 -7.79 -1.67 -0.47
C GLN A 365 -7.95 -2.08 1.00
N ALA A 366 -6.83 -2.39 1.65
CA ALA A 366 -6.80 -2.51 3.10
C ALA A 366 -6.70 -1.10 3.74
N PRO A 367 -7.38 -0.86 4.88
CA PRO A 367 -7.14 0.33 5.69
C PRO A 367 -5.68 0.47 6.10
N LEU A 368 -5.08 1.60 5.73
CA LEU A 368 -3.70 1.94 6.06
C LEU A 368 -3.62 2.56 7.47
N PHE A 369 -2.85 1.93 8.34
CA PHE A 369 -2.42 2.48 9.62
C PHE A 369 -0.95 2.89 9.55
N TYR A 370 -0.53 3.83 10.40
CA TYR A 370 0.84 4.35 10.44
C TYR A 370 1.53 4.08 11.79
N ASN A 371 0.93 3.22 12.62
CA ASN A 371 1.39 2.82 13.95
C ASN A 371 2.62 1.90 13.87
N TRP A 372 3.75 2.45 13.41
CA TRP A 372 5.07 1.82 13.42
C TRP A 372 6.03 2.74 14.20
N GLY A 373 5.93 2.70 15.53
CA GLY A 373 6.65 3.64 16.40
C GLY A 373 6.10 5.07 16.30
N LEU A 374 4.79 5.20 16.05
CA LEU A 374 4.14 6.50 15.85
C LEU A 374 4.04 7.29 17.17
N ASP A 375 4.03 6.58 18.29
CA ASP A 375 4.23 7.14 19.63
C ASP A 375 5.63 7.75 19.82
N GLY A 376 6.67 7.24 19.16
CA GLY A 376 8.00 7.83 19.14
C GLY A 376 8.12 9.09 18.26
N SER A 377 7.25 9.24 17.27
CA SER A 377 7.34 10.27 16.21
C SER A 377 7.02 11.70 16.68
N SER A 378 7.43 12.70 15.90
CA SER A 378 7.03 14.10 16.12
C SER A 378 5.51 14.28 16.11
N PHE A 379 5.02 15.36 16.75
CA PHE A 379 3.59 15.64 16.78
C PHE A 379 2.99 15.83 15.37
N VAL A 380 3.75 16.41 14.44
CA VAL A 380 3.34 16.65 13.05
C VAL A 380 3.13 15.33 12.32
N THR A 381 4.11 14.42 12.37
CA THR A 381 4.01 13.09 11.75
C THR A 381 2.92 12.27 12.39
N ARG A 382 2.84 12.21 13.74
CA ARG A 382 1.81 11.42 14.42
C ARG A 382 0.41 11.87 14.04
N VAL A 383 0.09 13.15 14.19
CA VAL A 383 -1.23 13.70 13.85
C VAL A 383 -1.54 13.45 12.36
N THR A 384 -0.58 13.64 11.46
CA THR A 384 -0.74 13.33 10.04
C THR A 384 -1.04 11.85 9.80
N GLY A 385 -0.36 10.93 10.49
CA GLY A 385 -0.61 9.49 10.42
C GLY A 385 -2.05 9.13 10.79
N LEU A 386 -2.53 9.61 11.94
CA LEU A 386 -3.90 9.34 12.41
C LEU A 386 -4.97 9.93 11.47
N LEU A 387 -4.73 11.15 10.97
CA LEU A 387 -5.61 11.78 9.98
C LEU A 387 -5.62 11.00 8.67
N ARG A 388 -4.48 10.50 8.18
CA ARG A 388 -4.40 9.69 6.95
C ARG A 388 -5.12 8.36 7.10
N THR A 389 -5.00 7.67 8.23
CA THR A 389 -5.80 6.47 8.55
C THR A 389 -7.30 6.77 8.52
N THR A 390 -7.71 7.88 9.14
CA THR A 390 -9.11 8.33 9.15
C THR A 390 -9.60 8.68 7.74
N LEU A 391 -8.82 9.41 6.94
CA LEU A 391 -9.18 9.80 5.57
C LEU A 391 -9.21 8.60 4.62
N MET A 392 -8.36 7.59 4.84
CA MET A 392 -8.40 6.34 4.08
C MET A 392 -9.73 5.60 4.32
N MET A 393 -10.08 5.37 5.59
CA MET A 393 -11.32 4.68 5.96
C MET A 393 -12.59 5.51 5.76
N GLY A 394 -12.50 6.83 5.85
CA GLY A 394 -13.64 7.76 5.87
C GLY A 394 -13.92 8.47 4.54
N ALA A 395 -12.92 8.63 3.67
CA ALA A 395 -13.06 9.31 2.39
C ALA A 395 -12.63 8.44 1.20
N LEU A 396 -11.38 7.98 1.18
CA LEU A 396 -10.78 7.39 -0.02
C LEU A 396 -11.46 6.07 -0.43
N ILE A 397 -11.64 5.16 0.53
CA ILE A 397 -12.35 3.89 0.32
C ILE A 397 -13.86 4.13 0.09
N PRO A 398 -14.63 4.81 0.99
CA PRO A 398 -16.08 4.92 0.84
C PRO A 398 -16.54 5.65 -0.43
N PHE A 399 -15.83 6.71 -0.82
CA PHE A 399 -16.15 7.47 -2.03
C PHE A 399 -15.41 6.95 -3.27
N ASN A 400 -14.63 5.87 -3.18
CA ASN A 400 -13.92 5.27 -4.31
C ASN A 400 -13.04 6.31 -5.05
N ILE A 401 -12.25 7.09 -4.29
CA ILE A 401 -11.45 8.20 -4.83
C ILE A 401 -10.14 7.68 -5.38
N ASN A 402 -9.32 7.05 -4.53
CA ASN A 402 -8.09 6.40 -4.95
C ASN A 402 -7.66 5.28 -4.00
N SER A 403 -7.00 4.28 -4.56
CA SER A 403 -6.11 3.39 -3.83
C SER A 403 -4.82 4.11 -3.44
N MET A 404 -4.06 3.55 -2.50
CA MET A 404 -2.80 4.13 -2.04
C MET A 404 -1.90 3.07 -1.42
N SER A 405 -0.59 3.14 -1.73
CA SER A 405 0.52 2.35 -1.15
C SER A 405 0.41 0.83 -1.25
N ILE A 406 -0.60 0.22 -0.63
CA ILE A 406 -0.88 -1.22 -0.59
C ILE A 406 -2.29 -1.47 -1.13
N PHE A 407 -2.40 -1.97 -2.36
CA PHE A 407 -3.69 -2.21 -3.02
C PHE A 407 -3.64 -3.38 -4.00
N SER A 408 -4.78 -4.05 -4.17
CA SER A 408 -4.87 -5.32 -4.91
C SER A 408 -5.94 -5.30 -6.00
N PHE A 409 -5.71 -6.04 -7.09
CA PHE A 409 -6.55 -6.08 -8.28
C PHE A 409 -6.28 -7.39 -9.05
N SER A 410 -7.19 -7.87 -9.90
CA SER A 410 -6.88 -9.06 -10.70
C SER A 410 -5.78 -8.79 -11.74
N LEU A 411 -4.97 -9.81 -12.04
CA LEU A 411 -4.00 -9.73 -13.12
C LEU A 411 -4.69 -9.48 -14.48
N ARG A 412 -5.90 -10.01 -14.69
CA ARG A 412 -6.79 -9.67 -15.82
C ARG A 412 -6.95 -8.16 -15.99
N LEU A 413 -7.33 -7.44 -14.92
CA LEU A 413 -7.49 -5.98 -14.95
C LEU A 413 -6.14 -5.26 -15.19
N CYS A 414 -5.04 -5.82 -14.70
CA CYS A 414 -3.69 -5.30 -14.98
C CYS A 414 -3.36 -5.40 -16.48
N ILE A 415 -3.59 -6.57 -17.10
CA ILE A 415 -3.31 -6.83 -18.52
C ILE A 415 -4.22 -6.00 -19.42
N ASP A 416 -5.54 -5.99 -19.16
CA ASP A 416 -6.50 -5.13 -19.86
C ASP A 416 -6.17 -3.63 -19.67
N GLY A 417 -5.62 -3.30 -18.50
CA GLY A 417 -5.01 -2.03 -18.15
C GLY A 417 -3.87 -1.59 -19.06
N ASN A 418 -3.18 -2.54 -19.70
CA ASN A 418 -1.81 -2.44 -20.17
C ASN A 418 -0.84 -1.96 -19.04
N PHE A 419 -0.93 -2.66 -17.90
CA PHE A 419 -0.13 -2.50 -16.68
C PHE A 419 -0.12 -1.05 -16.11
N GLY A 420 0.83 -0.77 -15.21
CA GLY A 420 1.09 0.55 -14.64
C GLY A 420 1.36 1.62 -15.70
N HIS A 421 1.31 2.90 -15.32
CA HIS A 421 1.71 3.99 -16.22
C HIS A 421 3.11 4.52 -15.84
N PRO A 422 4.18 4.20 -16.60
CA PRO A 422 5.54 4.53 -16.20
C PRO A 422 5.89 6.02 -16.32
N ALA A 423 5.08 6.84 -16.99
CA ALA A 423 5.31 8.28 -17.14
C ALA A 423 4.58 9.21 -16.13
N TYR A 424 3.96 8.67 -15.07
CA TYR A 424 3.22 9.44 -14.06
C TYR A 424 3.54 8.98 -12.63
N GLN A 425 3.68 9.93 -11.72
CA GLN A 425 4.20 9.66 -10.37
C GLN A 425 3.22 8.94 -9.44
N MET A 426 1.94 9.35 -9.43
CA MET A 426 0.88 8.68 -8.66
C MET A 426 0.24 7.58 -9.51
N GLU A 427 1.02 6.53 -9.75
CA GLU A 427 0.63 5.36 -10.56
C GLU A 427 -0.68 4.72 -10.07
N ASP A 428 -0.86 4.63 -8.76
CA ASP A 428 -2.08 4.13 -8.09
C ASP A 428 -3.36 4.80 -8.61
N ILE A 429 -3.43 6.14 -8.59
CA ILE A 429 -4.62 6.87 -9.07
C ILE A 429 -4.72 6.86 -10.59
N ILE A 430 -3.59 6.91 -11.30
CA ILE A 430 -3.57 6.87 -12.77
C ILE A 430 -4.08 5.53 -13.29
N CYS A 431 -3.74 4.42 -12.64
CA CYS A 431 -4.27 3.09 -12.94
C CYS A 431 -5.78 3.02 -12.70
N LEU A 432 -6.28 3.55 -11.58
CA LEU A 432 -7.73 3.66 -11.35
C LEU A 432 -8.43 4.41 -12.50
N ILE A 433 -7.92 5.56 -12.94
CA ILE A 433 -8.50 6.34 -14.06
C ILE A 433 -8.44 5.55 -15.37
N ARG A 434 -7.31 4.88 -15.69
CA ARG A 434 -7.18 4.02 -16.87
C ARG A 434 -8.22 2.88 -16.85
N TRP A 435 -8.34 2.20 -15.71
CA TRP A 435 -9.26 1.10 -15.51
C TRP A 435 -10.73 1.53 -15.53
N MET A 436 -11.10 2.75 -15.10
CA MET A 436 -12.43 3.32 -15.36
C MET A 436 -12.72 3.52 -16.85
N GLY A 437 -11.69 3.89 -17.63
CA GLY A 437 -11.77 3.98 -19.09
C GLY A 437 -12.08 2.62 -19.75
N ILE A 438 -11.32 1.59 -19.36
CA ILE A 438 -11.42 0.23 -19.92
C ILE A 438 -12.70 -0.48 -19.48
N THR A 439 -13.00 -0.48 -18.17
CA THR A 439 -14.20 -1.12 -17.61
C THR A 439 -15.48 -0.32 -17.86
N ARG A 440 -15.36 0.90 -18.39
CA ARG A 440 -16.47 1.81 -18.74
C ARG A 440 -17.44 2.06 -17.58
N ARG A 441 -16.95 1.99 -16.34
CA ARG A 441 -17.73 2.18 -15.10
C ARG A 441 -16.91 2.90 -14.04
N ARG A 442 -17.57 3.41 -13.00
CA ARG A 442 -16.87 3.89 -11.81
C ARG A 442 -16.26 2.68 -11.10
N LEU A 443 -14.95 2.65 -10.98
CA LEU A 443 -14.24 1.58 -10.29
C LEU A 443 -14.59 1.64 -8.80
N ARG A 444 -14.98 0.51 -8.22
CA ARG A 444 -15.21 0.39 -6.77
C ARG A 444 -13.88 0.15 -6.05
N ILE A 445 -13.82 0.57 -4.80
CA ILE A 445 -12.74 0.25 -3.87
C ILE A 445 -13.29 -0.58 -2.68
N PRO A 446 -13.48 -1.90 -2.81
CA PRO A 446 -13.95 -2.73 -1.70
C PRO A 446 -12.88 -2.82 -0.61
N MET A 447 -13.26 -2.45 0.61
CA MET A 447 -12.37 -2.58 1.77
C MET A 447 -12.03 -4.06 2.04
N ILE A 448 -10.73 -4.35 2.18
CA ILE A 448 -10.26 -5.61 2.77
C ILE A 448 -10.47 -5.51 4.29
N PRO A 449 -11.16 -6.47 4.94
CA PRO A 449 -11.58 -6.36 6.35
C PRO A 449 -10.46 -6.65 7.37
N VAL A 450 -9.19 -6.41 7.00
CA VAL A 450 -8.04 -6.44 7.91
C VAL A 450 -7.16 -5.20 7.66
N PRO A 451 -6.50 -4.65 8.69
CA PRO A 451 -5.61 -3.49 8.54
C PRO A 451 -4.27 -3.89 7.89
N VAL A 452 -3.54 -2.92 7.38
CA VAL A 452 -2.10 -3.03 7.10
C VAL A 452 -1.37 -1.81 7.66
N ILE A 453 -0.13 -1.99 8.11
CA ILE A 453 0.69 -0.88 8.61
C ILE A 453 1.63 -0.43 7.49
N SER A 454 1.71 0.87 7.25
CA SER A 454 2.67 1.52 6.38
C SER A 454 3.59 2.41 7.22
N GLY A 455 4.88 2.41 6.94
CA GLY A 455 5.85 3.21 7.69
C GLY A 455 5.57 4.72 7.57
N PRO A 456 5.53 5.46 8.70
CA PRO A 456 5.42 6.92 8.66
C PRO A 456 6.70 7.56 8.11
N THR A 457 6.65 8.86 7.82
CA THR A 457 7.87 9.66 7.61
C THR A 457 8.72 9.63 8.87
N SER A 458 10.03 9.44 8.69
CA SER A 458 10.97 9.27 9.80
C SER A 458 12.23 10.08 9.54
N GLY A 459 12.89 10.51 10.61
CA GLY A 459 14.16 11.24 10.57
C GLY A 459 15.00 10.90 11.79
N GLU A 460 16.30 11.19 11.72
CA GLU A 460 17.23 11.00 12.84
C GLU A 460 17.03 12.08 13.93
N THR A 461 16.46 13.22 13.56
CA THR A 461 16.03 14.30 14.45
C THR A 461 14.62 14.77 14.06
N VAL A 462 13.95 15.51 14.96
CA VAL A 462 12.59 16.03 14.75
C VAL A 462 12.54 16.99 13.55
N GLU A 463 13.58 17.81 13.35
CA GLU A 463 13.68 18.75 12.22
C GLU A 463 13.78 18.01 10.89
N LEU A 464 14.59 16.95 10.85
CA LEU A 464 14.70 16.08 9.68
C LEU A 464 13.38 15.35 9.41
N GLU A 465 12.72 14.84 10.44
CA GLU A 465 11.41 14.17 10.34
C GLU A 465 10.34 15.11 9.75
N VAL A 466 10.26 16.35 10.24
CA VAL A 466 9.34 17.38 9.72
C VAL A 466 9.72 17.80 8.29
N ALA A 467 11.01 17.84 7.94
CA ALA A 467 11.45 18.11 6.57
C ALA A 467 11.11 16.96 5.60
N GLU A 468 11.21 15.70 6.04
CA GLU A 468 10.76 14.52 5.30
C GLU A 468 9.24 14.53 5.10
N TRP A 469 8.47 14.83 6.16
CA TRP A 469 7.02 15.05 6.11
C TRP A 469 6.62 16.11 5.10
N ALA A 470 7.22 17.31 5.15
CA ALA A 470 6.91 18.40 4.24
C ALA A 470 7.24 18.04 2.78
N ARG A 471 8.36 17.33 2.55
CA ARG A 471 8.72 16.81 1.22
C ARG A 471 7.71 15.80 0.70
N GLN A 472 7.21 14.91 1.57
CA GLN A 472 6.25 13.89 1.20
C GLN A 472 4.87 14.50 0.90
N ALA A 473 4.40 15.43 1.73
CA ALA A 473 3.16 16.19 1.52
C ALA A 473 3.21 16.96 0.19
N ARG A 474 4.23 17.79 -0.02
CA ARG A 474 4.46 18.50 -1.30
C ARG A 474 4.40 17.56 -2.49
N ARG A 475 5.09 16.42 -2.43
CA ARG A 475 5.13 15.42 -3.50
C ARG A 475 3.73 14.87 -3.84
N TRP A 476 2.89 14.62 -2.84
CA TRP A 476 1.50 14.19 -3.06
C TRP A 476 0.63 15.30 -3.66
N THR A 477 0.73 16.55 -3.20
CA THR A 477 -0.04 17.66 -3.80
C THR A 477 0.33 17.89 -5.26
N ILE A 478 1.62 17.84 -5.59
CA ILE A 478 2.12 17.92 -6.99
C ILE A 478 1.56 16.76 -7.83
N GLY A 479 1.61 15.54 -7.29
CA GLY A 479 1.05 14.35 -7.96
C GLY A 479 -0.46 14.45 -8.17
N ALA A 480 -1.23 14.91 -7.18
CA ALA A 480 -2.68 15.06 -7.27
C ALA A 480 -3.07 16.11 -8.32
N ALA A 481 -2.29 17.19 -8.45
CA ALA A 481 -2.44 18.17 -9.51
C ALA A 481 -2.16 17.56 -10.90
N GLU A 482 -1.11 16.74 -11.06
CA GLU A 482 -0.84 16.02 -12.31
C GLU A 482 -1.95 14.99 -12.66
N VAL A 483 -2.42 14.23 -11.67
CA VAL A 483 -3.54 13.29 -11.78
C VAL A 483 -4.81 13.99 -12.24
N PHE A 484 -5.14 15.16 -11.70
CA PHE A 484 -6.31 15.92 -12.14
C PHE A 484 -6.21 16.36 -13.61
N HIS A 485 -5.03 16.82 -14.05
CA HIS A 485 -4.81 17.14 -15.44
C HIS A 485 -4.94 15.91 -16.35
N TYR A 486 -4.37 14.77 -15.96
CA TYR A 486 -4.52 13.51 -16.68
C TYR A 486 -6.00 13.08 -16.78
N TYR A 487 -6.73 13.15 -15.67
CA TYR A 487 -8.17 12.86 -15.63
C TYR A 487 -8.94 13.70 -16.65
N VAL A 488 -8.81 15.03 -16.65
CA VAL A 488 -9.58 15.88 -17.58
C VAL A 488 -9.22 15.57 -19.05
N MET A 489 -7.94 15.33 -19.35
CA MET A 489 -7.47 14.94 -20.68
C MET A 489 -7.93 13.53 -21.12
N LYS A 490 -8.39 12.68 -20.19
CA LYS A 490 -8.94 11.35 -20.47
C LYS A 490 -10.46 11.24 -20.26
N ALA A 491 -11.11 12.25 -19.65
CA ALA A 491 -12.51 12.21 -19.25
C ALA A 491 -13.46 11.83 -20.40
N GLY A 492 -13.26 12.37 -21.60
CA GLY A 492 -14.06 12.05 -22.78
C GLY A 492 -13.97 10.59 -23.29
N ARG A 493 -13.03 9.77 -22.77
CA ARG A 493 -12.98 8.32 -23.07
C ARG A 493 -13.83 7.48 -22.11
N MET A 494 -14.18 8.04 -20.95
CA MET A 494 -15.03 7.41 -19.94
C MET A 494 -16.50 7.82 -20.14
N PRO A 495 -17.48 7.01 -19.73
CA PRO A 495 -18.87 7.46 -19.68
C PRO A 495 -19.03 8.63 -18.69
N PHE A 496 -19.93 9.55 -19.02
CA PHE A 496 -20.07 10.83 -18.31
C PHE A 496 -20.25 10.66 -16.80
N TRP A 497 -21.20 9.82 -16.35
CA TRP A 497 -21.49 9.66 -14.92
C TRP A 497 -20.32 9.11 -14.09
N PRO A 498 -19.63 8.02 -14.49
CA PRO A 498 -18.35 7.63 -13.90
C PRO A 498 -17.32 8.76 -13.83
N ALA A 499 -17.07 9.45 -14.95
CA ALA A 499 -16.05 10.49 -15.03
C ALA A 499 -16.39 11.70 -14.14
N PHE A 500 -17.60 12.26 -14.28
CA PHE A 500 -18.07 13.41 -13.53
C PHE A 500 -18.11 13.13 -12.03
N SER A 501 -18.71 12.00 -11.62
CA SER A 501 -18.85 11.68 -10.21
C SER A 501 -17.51 11.37 -9.54
N TRP A 502 -16.54 10.76 -10.25
CA TRP A 502 -15.18 10.57 -9.72
C TRP A 502 -14.45 11.91 -9.60
N GLY A 503 -14.50 12.75 -10.65
CA GLY A 503 -13.87 14.06 -10.67
C GLY A 503 -14.38 14.99 -9.57
N LEU A 504 -15.69 14.97 -9.31
CA LEU A 504 -16.31 15.72 -8.21
C LEU A 504 -15.79 15.27 -6.84
N CYS A 505 -15.71 13.96 -6.59
CA CYS A 505 -15.16 13.44 -5.32
C CYS A 505 -13.66 13.76 -5.17
N PHE A 506 -12.88 13.59 -6.24
CA PHE A 506 -11.45 13.89 -6.26
C PHE A 506 -11.17 15.38 -5.99
N LEU A 507 -11.92 16.28 -6.66
CA LEU A 507 -11.80 17.72 -6.50
C LEU A 507 -12.25 18.19 -5.11
N SER A 508 -13.33 17.59 -4.56
CA SER A 508 -13.81 17.89 -3.22
C SER A 508 -12.81 17.46 -2.14
N TYR A 509 -12.13 16.33 -2.33
CA TYR A 509 -11.14 15.83 -1.38
C TYR A 509 -9.79 16.57 -1.48
N TYR A 510 -9.15 16.57 -2.64
CA TYR A 510 -7.83 17.20 -2.81
C TYR A 510 -7.94 18.74 -2.92
N GLY A 511 -8.75 19.26 -3.84
CA GLY A 511 -8.82 20.69 -4.13
C GLY A 511 -9.52 21.54 -3.06
N VAL A 512 -10.51 20.96 -2.35
CA VAL A 512 -11.29 21.67 -1.32
C VAL A 512 -10.86 21.26 0.08
N LEU A 513 -11.15 20.02 0.52
CA LEU A 513 -10.99 19.60 1.92
C LEU A 513 -9.54 19.69 2.43
N LEU A 514 -8.57 19.13 1.68
CA LEU A 514 -7.15 19.16 2.08
C LEU A 514 -6.50 20.53 1.84
N CYS A 515 -6.54 21.02 0.59
CA CYS A 515 -5.82 22.24 0.22
C CYS A 515 -6.39 23.50 0.89
N SER A 516 -7.72 23.64 0.96
CA SER A 516 -8.34 24.89 1.39
C SER A 516 -8.77 24.90 2.86
N GLY A 517 -9.09 23.74 3.46
CA GLY A 517 -9.78 23.68 4.76
C GLY A 517 -9.04 24.34 5.93
N GLY A 518 -7.73 24.10 6.09
CA GLY A 518 -6.94 24.68 7.19
C GLY A 518 -6.77 26.19 7.07
N LEU A 519 -6.49 26.68 5.85
CA LEU A 519 -6.26 28.10 5.57
C LEU A 519 -7.57 28.91 5.50
N TYR A 520 -8.67 28.29 5.06
CA TYR A 520 -10.01 28.85 5.20
C TYR A 520 -10.39 29.01 6.68
N GLY A 521 -10.19 27.98 7.51
CA GLY A 521 -10.55 28.03 8.92
C GLY A 521 -9.88 29.18 9.70
N ILE A 522 -8.57 29.41 9.48
CA ILE A 522 -7.86 30.51 10.14
C ILE A 522 -8.26 31.89 9.59
N SER A 523 -8.44 32.04 8.27
CA SER A 523 -8.89 33.32 7.68
C SER A 523 -10.33 33.66 8.08
N ALA A 524 -11.22 32.67 8.18
CA ALA A 524 -12.56 32.82 8.72
C ALA A 524 -12.54 33.25 10.21
N GLY A 525 -11.72 32.61 11.05
CA GLY A 525 -11.56 32.99 12.45
C GLY A 525 -11.05 34.42 12.63
N LEU A 526 -10.00 34.81 11.89
CA LEU A 526 -9.46 36.18 11.92
C LEU A 526 -10.47 37.21 11.36
N SER A 527 -11.20 36.86 10.31
CA SER A 527 -12.23 37.74 9.75
C SER A 527 -13.36 38.01 10.73
N MET A 528 -13.90 36.95 11.37
CA MET A 528 -14.93 37.09 12.40
C MET A 528 -14.46 37.89 13.63
N ALA A 529 -13.15 37.86 13.95
CA ALA A 529 -12.58 38.58 15.08
C ALA A 529 -12.29 40.08 14.79
N PHE A 530 -11.94 40.44 13.54
CA PHE A 530 -11.38 41.77 13.23
C PHE A 530 -12.03 42.52 12.06
N LEU A 531 -12.67 41.83 11.11
CA LEU A 531 -13.15 42.40 9.84
C LEU A 531 -14.67 42.45 9.74
N VAL A 532 -15.34 41.44 10.29
CA VAL A 532 -16.79 41.37 10.38
C VAL A 532 -17.26 42.27 11.53
N LYS A 533 -18.17 43.18 11.21
CA LYS A 533 -18.76 44.15 12.15
C LYS A 533 -20.23 43.86 12.34
N ASP A 534 -20.74 44.21 13.52
CA ASP A 534 -22.16 44.21 13.88
C ASP A 534 -22.89 42.87 13.63
N ALA A 535 -22.14 41.76 13.59
CA ALA A 535 -22.69 40.43 13.38
C ALA A 535 -23.67 40.06 14.51
N PRO A 536 -24.89 39.61 14.19
CA PRO A 536 -25.83 39.14 15.19
C PRO A 536 -25.21 38.06 16.07
N PHE A 537 -25.48 38.09 17.39
CA PHE A 537 -24.83 37.21 18.36
C PHE A 537 -24.87 35.72 17.97
N TYR A 538 -25.97 35.26 17.37
CA TYR A 538 -26.17 33.88 16.93
C TYR A 538 -25.19 33.44 15.83
N ILE A 539 -24.67 34.36 15.01
CA ILE A 539 -23.63 34.07 13.99
C ILE A 539 -22.30 33.71 14.66
N ASN A 540 -21.91 34.45 15.70
CA ASN A 540 -20.70 34.16 16.47
C ASN A 540 -20.82 32.82 17.20
N TYR A 541 -21.96 32.53 17.83
CA TYR A 541 -22.23 31.23 18.43
C TYR A 541 -22.25 30.09 17.40
N ALA A 542 -22.76 30.31 16.19
CA ALA A 542 -22.68 29.32 15.11
C ALA A 542 -21.22 29.03 14.72
N MET A 543 -20.37 30.05 14.59
CA MET A 543 -18.94 29.86 14.32
C MET A 543 -18.21 29.10 15.44
N TYR A 544 -18.49 29.42 16.71
CA TYR A 544 -17.94 28.67 17.84
C TYR A 544 -18.45 27.22 17.88
N GLY A 545 -19.74 26.99 17.58
CA GLY A 545 -20.33 25.66 17.47
C GLY A 545 -19.71 24.82 16.35
N LEU A 546 -19.45 25.42 15.19
CA LEU A 546 -18.76 24.77 14.07
C LEU A 546 -17.30 24.41 14.41
N ALA A 547 -16.56 25.33 15.03
CA ALA A 547 -15.20 25.06 15.50
C ALA A 547 -15.17 23.94 16.56
N GLY A 548 -16.11 23.98 17.52
CA GLY A 548 -16.28 22.93 18.52
C GLY A 548 -16.63 21.56 17.91
N LEU A 549 -17.57 21.52 16.95
CA LEU A 549 -17.94 20.30 16.24
C LEU A 549 -16.78 19.74 15.40
N GLN A 550 -15.96 20.59 14.80
CA GLN A 550 -14.74 20.17 14.10
C GLN A 550 -13.71 19.55 15.07
N GLN A 551 -13.52 20.13 16.25
CA GLN A 551 -12.68 19.55 17.29
C GLN A 551 -13.27 18.23 17.81
N LEU A 552 -14.59 18.09 17.97
CA LEU A 552 -15.22 16.81 18.31
C LEU A 552 -15.02 15.75 17.21
N ALA A 553 -15.01 16.14 15.93
CA ALA A 553 -14.66 15.23 14.84
C ALA A 553 -13.18 14.77 14.95
N PHE A 554 -12.26 15.68 15.29
CA PHE A 554 -10.87 15.30 15.56
C PHE A 554 -10.71 14.44 16.81
N LEU A 555 -11.52 14.61 17.86
CA LEU A 555 -11.47 13.73 19.04
C LEU A 555 -11.66 12.26 18.66
N TRP A 556 -12.57 11.97 17.72
CA TRP A 556 -12.80 10.61 17.20
C TRP A 556 -11.61 10.03 16.42
N VAL A 557 -10.79 10.85 15.75
CA VAL A 557 -9.52 10.42 15.14
C VAL A 557 -8.61 9.80 16.21
N PHE A 558 -8.53 10.44 17.36
CA PHE A 558 -7.71 9.99 18.49
C PHE A 558 -8.36 8.83 19.26
N MET A 559 -9.70 8.74 19.31
CA MET A 559 -10.38 7.56 19.84
C MET A 559 -10.12 6.33 18.98
N MET A 560 -10.11 6.44 17.64
CA MET A 560 -9.75 5.32 16.76
C MET A 560 -8.31 4.85 17.00
N ASP A 561 -7.37 5.75 17.31
CA ASP A 561 -5.99 5.39 17.68
C ASP A 561 -5.86 4.65 19.03
N VAL A 562 -6.79 4.81 19.97
CA VAL A 562 -6.83 3.97 21.19
C VAL A 562 -7.14 2.50 20.86
N PHE A 563 -7.78 2.26 19.71
CA PHE A 563 -8.22 0.94 19.25
C PHE A 563 -7.29 0.35 18.17
N GLY A 564 -6.72 1.16 17.29
CA GLY A 564 -5.85 0.75 16.16
C GLY A 564 -4.70 -0.20 16.55
N PRO A 565 -3.77 0.19 17.43
CA PRO A 565 -2.65 -0.65 17.85
C PRO A 565 -3.09 -1.99 18.44
N ARG A 566 -4.22 -2.02 19.18
CA ARG A 566 -4.78 -3.25 19.77
C ARG A 566 -5.29 -4.23 18.72
N LEU A 567 -5.89 -3.73 17.64
CA LEU A 567 -6.32 -4.54 16.50
C LEU A 567 -5.11 -5.18 15.79
N MET A 568 -4.01 -4.45 15.68
CA MET A 568 -2.80 -4.87 14.97
C MET A 568 -1.74 -5.55 15.88
N LYS A 569 -2.03 -5.68 17.18
CA LYS A 569 -1.10 -6.18 18.22
C LYS A 569 0.21 -5.37 18.34
N VAL A 570 0.21 -4.11 17.91
CA VAL A 570 1.36 -3.19 18.07
C VAL A 570 1.38 -2.65 19.50
N LYS A 571 2.57 -2.61 20.11
CA LYS A 571 2.82 -1.95 21.39
C LYS A 571 3.20 -0.49 21.12
N GLU A 572 2.33 0.46 21.47
CA GLU A 572 2.61 1.90 21.47
C GLU A 572 2.22 2.48 22.84
N HIS A 573 3.08 3.34 23.39
CA HIS A 573 2.97 3.89 24.74
C HIS A 573 2.98 5.42 24.72
N ILE A 574 1.81 6.04 24.50
CA ILE A 574 1.63 7.50 24.59
C ILE A 574 0.99 7.91 25.92
N SER A 575 1.59 8.91 26.59
CA SER A 575 0.98 9.51 27.78
C SER A 575 -0.31 10.25 27.45
N PHE A 576 -1.29 10.24 28.37
CA PHE A 576 -2.56 10.94 28.19
C PHE A 576 -2.37 12.43 27.88
N VAL A 577 -1.47 13.12 28.59
CA VAL A 577 -1.15 14.53 28.39
C VAL A 577 -0.64 14.80 26.97
N ARG A 578 0.33 14.01 26.49
CA ARG A 578 0.85 14.15 25.11
C ARG A 578 -0.23 13.86 24.06
N ASN A 579 -1.07 12.86 24.30
CA ASN A 579 -2.18 12.54 23.39
C ASN A 579 -3.22 13.68 23.32
N PHE A 580 -3.56 14.27 24.47
CA PHE A 580 -4.48 15.41 24.56
C PHE A 580 -3.89 16.69 23.93
N LEU A 581 -2.60 16.97 24.12
CA LEU A 581 -1.91 18.08 23.46
C LEU A 581 -1.88 17.89 21.94
N HIS A 582 -1.51 16.69 21.45
CA HIS A 582 -1.57 16.38 20.02
C HIS A 582 -2.98 16.58 19.44
N PHE A 583 -4.03 16.18 20.18
CA PHE A 583 -5.42 16.42 19.82
C PHE A 583 -5.72 17.93 19.67
N LEU A 584 -5.43 18.72 20.70
CA LEU A 584 -5.66 20.17 20.70
C LEU A 584 -4.91 20.89 19.57
N LEU A 585 -3.70 20.44 19.24
CA LEU A 585 -2.83 20.99 18.20
C LEU A 585 -3.16 20.50 16.77
N THR A 586 -4.16 19.62 16.59
CA THR A 586 -4.55 19.08 15.27
C THR A 586 -4.80 20.16 14.21
N PRO A 587 -5.49 21.30 14.51
CA PRO A 587 -5.69 22.36 13.54
C PRO A 587 -4.38 23.01 13.06
N LEU A 588 -3.34 23.06 13.89
CA LEU A 588 -2.03 23.61 13.50
C LEU A 588 -1.27 22.68 12.56
N VAL A 589 -1.40 21.37 12.74
CA VAL A 589 -0.82 20.38 11.80
C VAL A 589 -1.53 20.44 10.45
N LEU A 590 -2.86 20.56 10.44
CA LEU A 590 -3.64 20.77 9.21
C LEU A 590 -3.32 22.11 8.53
N LEU A 591 -3.14 23.19 9.30
CA LEU A 591 -2.69 24.49 8.76
C LEU A 591 -1.31 24.37 8.12
N GLY A 592 -0.35 23.72 8.80
CA GLY A 592 0.98 23.44 8.24
C GLY A 592 0.91 22.60 6.97
N TYR A 593 0.02 21.60 6.92
CA TYR A 593 -0.21 20.78 5.74
C TYR A 593 -0.73 21.65 4.58
N SER A 594 -1.82 22.42 4.77
CA SER A 594 -2.37 23.32 3.75
C SER A 594 -1.36 24.39 3.28
N LEU A 595 -0.43 24.85 4.13
CA LEU A 595 0.66 25.75 3.72
C LEU A 595 1.68 25.07 2.79
N VAL A 596 2.04 23.81 3.06
CA VAL A 596 2.87 23.01 2.15
C VAL A 596 2.15 22.75 0.83
N GLU A 597 0.84 22.48 0.87
CA GLU A 597 0.03 22.30 -0.33
C GLU A 597 -0.08 23.60 -1.16
N PHE A 598 -0.28 24.75 -0.52
CA PHE A 598 -0.27 26.07 -1.15
C PHE A 598 1.03 26.32 -1.92
N TYR A 599 2.18 26.11 -1.27
CA TYR A 599 3.49 26.22 -1.91
C TYR A 599 3.62 25.25 -3.09
N ALA A 600 3.22 23.99 -2.92
CA ALA A 600 3.30 22.95 -3.95
C ALA A 600 2.46 23.29 -5.19
N LEU A 601 1.23 23.79 -5.01
CA LEU A 601 0.33 24.19 -6.10
C LEU A 601 0.86 25.38 -6.89
N HIS A 602 1.47 26.36 -6.21
CA HIS A 602 2.11 27.51 -6.85
C HIS A 602 3.41 27.11 -7.57
N GLU A 603 4.21 26.24 -6.97
CA GLU A 603 5.42 25.72 -7.61
C GLU A 603 5.09 24.98 -8.90
N VAL A 604 4.04 24.13 -8.89
CA VAL A 604 3.53 23.51 -10.13
C VAL A 604 2.99 24.55 -11.08
N ALA A 605 2.21 25.54 -10.62
CA ALA A 605 1.69 26.61 -11.48
C ALA A 605 2.81 27.31 -12.27
N VAL A 606 3.93 27.64 -11.61
CA VAL A 606 5.08 28.31 -12.23
C VAL A 606 5.96 27.34 -13.05
N ARG A 607 6.40 26.20 -12.47
CA ARG A 607 7.43 25.32 -13.05
C ARG A 607 6.88 24.18 -13.93
N GLY A 608 5.56 24.03 -14.03
CA GLY A 608 4.93 23.05 -14.91
C GLY A 608 5.28 21.59 -14.57
N LYS A 609 5.56 20.76 -15.59
CA LYS A 609 5.83 19.32 -15.40
C LYS A 609 7.24 19.04 -14.82
N GLU A 610 8.15 20.01 -14.83
CA GLU A 610 9.54 19.79 -14.38
C GLU A 610 9.68 19.47 -12.89
N VAL A 611 8.64 19.76 -12.09
CA VAL A 611 8.58 19.45 -10.66
C VAL A 611 7.83 18.15 -10.34
N CYS A 612 7.19 17.51 -11.32
CA CYS A 612 6.60 16.17 -11.23
C CYS A 612 7.71 15.09 -11.23
N LYS A 613 8.53 15.06 -10.17
CA LYS A 613 9.69 14.19 -10.03
C LYS A 613 9.59 13.31 -8.78
N HIS A 614 10.07 12.07 -8.88
CA HIS A 614 10.23 11.15 -7.75
C HIS A 614 11.35 11.59 -6.78
N GLY A 615 11.05 12.56 -5.92
CA GLY A 615 11.79 12.76 -4.67
C GLY A 615 11.31 11.78 -3.60
N ALA A 616 11.92 10.59 -3.51
CA ALA A 616 11.64 9.65 -2.44
C ALA A 616 12.06 10.25 -1.07
N SER A 617 11.21 10.05 -0.06
CA SER A 617 11.55 10.39 1.33
C SER A 617 12.51 9.34 1.90
N LYS A 618 13.46 9.77 2.74
CA LYS A 618 14.39 8.84 3.41
C LYS A 618 13.65 8.07 4.49
N LYS A 619 13.84 6.75 4.53
CA LYS A 619 13.26 5.84 5.54
C LYS A 619 14.32 5.05 6.31
N SER A 620 15.56 5.57 6.40
CA SER A 620 16.67 4.92 7.09
C SER A 620 16.37 4.66 8.58
N ALA A 621 15.73 5.62 9.26
CA ALA A 621 15.41 5.51 10.68
C ALA A 621 14.43 4.36 11.00
N LEU A 622 13.46 4.04 10.12
CA LEU A 622 12.60 2.85 10.28
C LEU A 622 13.39 1.54 10.31
N GLY A 623 14.57 1.49 9.68
CA GLY A 623 15.48 0.35 9.71
C GLY A 623 16.06 0.05 11.10
N VAL A 624 16.22 1.07 11.94
CA VAL A 624 16.95 1.01 13.22
C VAL A 624 16.03 0.79 14.42
N VAL A 625 14.75 1.13 14.31
CA VAL A 625 13.81 1.06 15.43
C VAL A 625 13.37 -0.39 15.73
N SER A 626 13.74 -0.82 16.93
CA SER A 626 13.27 -1.99 17.69
C SER A 626 13.67 -3.38 17.20
N SER A 627 14.79 -3.88 17.74
CA SER A 627 15.10 -5.31 17.92
C SER A 627 14.26 -5.97 19.05
N THR A 628 13.01 -5.51 19.21
CA THR A 628 12.05 -5.94 20.24
C THR A 628 10.64 -5.89 19.64
N VAL A 629 10.23 -7.00 19.05
CA VAL A 629 8.84 -7.29 18.65
C VAL A 629 8.34 -8.41 19.56
#